data_AF-A0A967MPA2-F1
#
_entry.id   AF-A0A967MPA2-F1
#
_cell.length_a   1.000
_cell.length_b   1.000
_cell.length_c   1.000
_cell.angle_alpha   90.00
_cell.angle_beta   90.00
_cell.angle_gamma   90.00
#
_symmetry.space_group_name_H-M   'P 1'
#
loop_
_entity.id
_entity.type
_entity.pdbx_description
1 polymer ?
#
loop_
_entity_poly.entity_id
_entity_poly.type
_entity_poly.pdbx_seq_one_letter_code
_entity_poly.pdbx_strand_id
1 'polypeptide(L)' 'RMGVETERRPSLLTWLLTGASAEPGTERKPNKDDGEQKKAVKCDMCKDLPGGPACVRACPTGAAMRVSPEEFFQVTSGSD' A
#
# COMPACT_ATOMS: atom_id res chain seq x y z
N ARG A 1 16.91 5.31 -9.08
CA ARG A 1 16.64 6.36 -8.07
C ARG A 1 15.46 5.90 -7.23
N MET A 2 15.66 5.58 -5.95
CA MET A 2 14.57 5.38 -4.98
C MET A 2 13.92 6.76 -4.80
N GLY A 3 12.78 6.96 -5.46
CA GLY A 3 12.28 8.30 -5.72
C GLY A 3 11.51 8.86 -4.54
N VAL A 4 11.95 10.02 -4.04
CA VAL A 4 11.03 11.13 -3.78
C VAL A 4 11.79 12.41 -4.11
N GLU A 5 11.26 13.15 -5.06
CA GLU A 5 10.83 14.53 -4.83
C GLU A 5 9.95 14.92 -6.00
N THR A 6 8.66 15.25 -5.79
CA THR A 6 8.06 16.34 -6.56
C THR A 6 7.03 17.05 -5.68
N GLU A 7 7.26 18.34 -5.47
CA GLU A 7 6.16 19.28 -5.37
C GLU A 7 6.06 19.99 -6.72
N ARG A 8 4.88 19.95 -7.34
CA ARG A 8 4.31 21.05 -8.14
C ARG A 8 2.85 20.68 -8.46
N ARG A 9 1.92 21.02 -7.57
CA ARG A 9 1.03 22.21 -7.56
C ARG A 9 -0.07 22.15 -8.63
N PRO A 10 -1.05 23.07 -8.55
CA PRO A 10 -2.43 22.74 -8.25
C PRO A 10 -3.19 22.47 -9.56
N SER A 11 -4.02 21.44 -9.63
CA SER A 11 -5.08 21.44 -10.62
C SER A 11 -6.38 20.87 -10.09
N LEU A 12 -7.38 21.71 -10.07
CA LEU A 12 -8.68 21.34 -10.50
C LEU A 12 -9.36 22.59 -10.94
N LEU A 13 -8.84 23.17 -12.03
CA LEU A 13 -9.46 24.32 -12.64
C LEU A 13 -9.86 25.27 -11.50
N THR A 14 -8.97 25.52 -10.53
CA THR A 14 -9.30 26.29 -9.29
C THR A 14 -8.14 27.17 -8.82
N TRP A 15 -6.97 26.82 -9.28
CA TRP A 15 -6.37 27.77 -10.19
C TRP A 15 -7.36 28.54 -11.15
N LEU A 16 -8.38 27.89 -11.78
CA LEU A 16 -9.19 28.23 -12.99
C LEU A 16 -9.40 29.69 -13.28
N LEU A 17 -9.63 30.46 -12.24
CA LEU A 17 -10.39 31.70 -12.34
C LEU A 17 -9.95 32.71 -11.28
N THR A 18 -9.23 32.31 -10.21
CA THR A 18 -9.19 33.08 -8.95
C THR A 18 -7.80 33.47 -8.46
N GLY A 19 -6.73 32.93 -9.03
CA GLY A 19 -5.40 33.39 -8.65
C GLY A 19 -4.90 32.87 -7.29
N ALA A 20 -4.86 31.53 -7.18
CA ALA A 20 -3.86 30.78 -6.40
C ALA A 20 -4.06 30.61 -4.88
N SER A 21 -4.43 29.38 -4.50
CA SER A 21 -3.80 28.55 -3.45
C SER A 21 -4.13 27.07 -3.77
N ALA A 22 -3.85 26.10 -2.89
CA ALA A 22 -4.04 24.67 -3.19
C ALA A 22 -5.52 24.31 -3.41
N GLU A 23 -5.82 23.31 -4.25
CA GLU A 23 -7.22 22.90 -4.47
C GLU A 23 -7.89 22.39 -3.19
N PRO A 24 -9.20 22.58 -3.07
CA PRO A 24 -9.99 21.89 -2.07
C PRO A 24 -9.85 20.36 -2.25
N GLY A 25 -9.63 19.66 -1.13
CA GLY A 25 -9.39 18.20 -1.11
C GLY A 25 -7.92 17.79 -1.34
N THR A 26 -7.04 18.76 -1.61
CA THR A 26 -5.58 18.54 -1.69
C THR A 26 -4.83 18.99 -0.44
N GLU A 27 -5.56 19.23 0.65
CA GLU A 27 -5.00 19.66 1.93
C GLU A 27 -3.90 18.70 2.36
N ARG A 28 -2.67 19.22 2.39
CA ARG A 28 -1.53 18.46 2.89
C ARG A 28 -1.84 18.11 4.34
N LYS A 29 -1.79 16.81 4.66
CA LYS A 29 -1.32 16.43 6.00
C LYS A 29 0.04 17.10 6.17
N PRO A 30 0.30 17.85 7.25
CA PRO A 30 1.55 18.58 7.43
C PRO A 30 2.71 17.66 7.06
N ASN A 31 3.65 18.19 6.25
CA ASN A 31 4.88 17.49 5.98
C ASN A 31 5.45 17.10 7.34
N LYS A 32 5.59 15.80 7.56
CA LYS A 32 6.36 15.28 8.67
C LYS A 32 7.74 15.93 8.58
N ASP A 33 8.20 16.47 9.71
CA ASP A 33 9.44 17.26 9.83
C ASP A 33 10.58 16.64 9.01
N ASP A 34 11.50 17.46 8.51
CA ASP A 34 12.63 17.06 7.64
C ASP A 34 13.52 15.93 8.23
N GLY A 35 13.31 15.55 9.49
CA GLY A 35 13.91 14.40 10.16
C GLY A 35 13.14 13.07 10.05
N GLU A 36 11.92 13.04 9.54
CA GLU A 36 11.12 11.81 9.47
C GLU A 36 11.46 10.99 8.22
N GLN A 37 12.22 9.92 8.45
CA GLN A 37 12.71 9.04 7.38
C GLN A 37 11.56 8.34 6.65
N LYS A 38 11.67 8.27 5.33
CA LYS A 38 10.72 7.53 4.49
C LYS A 38 10.80 6.04 4.83
N LYS A 39 9.74 5.50 5.41
CA LYS A 39 9.64 4.09 5.77
C LYS A 39 9.07 3.29 4.60
N ALA A 40 9.90 2.41 4.04
CA ALA A 40 9.42 1.42 3.08
C ALA A 40 8.48 0.43 3.79
N VAL A 41 7.31 0.20 3.20
CA VAL A 41 6.34 -0.79 3.68
C VAL A 41 6.13 -1.85 2.62
N LYS A 42 5.98 -3.09 3.07
CA LYS A 42 5.67 -4.26 2.25
C LYS A 42 4.66 -5.13 3.00
N CYS A 43 4.07 -6.09 2.31
CA CYS A 43 3.26 -7.12 2.96
C CYS A 43 4.07 -7.79 4.10
N ASP A 44 3.49 -7.83 5.28
CA ASP A 44 4.04 -8.44 6.49
C ASP A 44 3.43 -9.82 6.76
N MET A 45 2.61 -10.31 5.82
CA MET A 45 1.85 -11.55 5.91
C MET A 45 0.94 -11.63 7.15
N CYS A 46 0.44 -10.49 7.64
CA CYS A 46 -0.47 -10.40 8.77
C CYS A 46 0.07 -11.07 10.05
N LYS A 47 1.39 -10.99 10.28
CA LYS A 47 2.09 -11.70 11.36
C LYS A 47 1.52 -11.43 12.76
N ASP A 48 0.93 -10.26 12.99
CA ASP A 48 0.43 -9.83 14.30
C ASP A 48 -1.11 -9.99 14.42
N LEU A 49 -1.79 -10.46 13.36
CA LEU A 49 -3.24 -10.68 13.38
C LEU A 49 -3.55 -12.12 13.82
N PRO A 50 -4.32 -12.33 14.90
CA PRO A 50 -4.64 -13.67 15.39
C PRO A 50 -5.47 -14.48 14.38
N GLY A 51 -6.25 -13.79 13.53
CA GLY A 51 -6.99 -14.41 12.42
C GLY A 51 -6.15 -14.76 11.20
N GLY A 52 -4.82 -14.62 11.25
CA GLY A 52 -3.93 -14.93 10.14
C GLY A 52 -4.08 -14.00 8.92
N PRO A 53 -3.60 -14.44 7.73
CA PRO A 53 -3.59 -13.62 6.51
C PRO A 53 -5.00 -13.16 6.11
N ALA A 54 -5.24 -11.85 6.22
CA ALA A 54 -6.54 -11.27 5.89
C ALA A 54 -6.93 -11.48 4.43
N CYS A 55 -5.97 -11.42 3.50
CA CYS A 55 -6.19 -11.66 2.08
C CYS A 55 -6.66 -13.09 1.77
N VAL A 56 -6.15 -14.10 2.49
CA VAL A 56 -6.58 -15.50 2.36
C VAL A 56 -8.01 -15.66 2.85
N ARG A 57 -8.33 -15.13 4.04
CA ARG A 57 -9.69 -15.20 4.60
C ARG A 57 -10.74 -14.48 3.74
N ALA A 58 -10.33 -13.40 3.07
CA ALA A 58 -11.22 -12.63 2.21
C ALA A 58 -11.41 -13.26 0.82
N CYS A 59 -10.60 -14.25 0.43
CA CYS A 59 -10.62 -14.81 -0.92
C CYS A 59 -11.84 -15.73 -1.12
N PRO A 60 -12.83 -15.36 -1.96
CA PRO A 60 -14.04 -16.15 -2.11
C PRO A 60 -13.86 -17.35 -3.05
N THR A 61 -12.84 -17.32 -3.90
CA THR A 61 -12.57 -18.36 -4.91
C THR A 61 -11.60 -19.43 -4.44
N GLY A 62 -10.97 -19.25 -3.27
CA GLY A 62 -9.91 -20.13 -2.79
C GLY A 62 -8.57 -19.99 -3.52
N ALA A 63 -8.39 -18.95 -4.34
CA ALA A 63 -7.14 -18.74 -5.09
C ALA A 63 -5.94 -18.35 -4.22
N ALA A 64 -6.18 -17.75 -3.05
CA ALA A 64 -5.14 -17.38 -2.11
C ALA A 64 -5.11 -18.37 -0.94
N MET A 65 -3.96 -19.00 -0.73
CA MET A 65 -3.71 -19.92 0.39
C MET A 65 -2.32 -19.66 0.98
N ARG A 66 -2.19 -19.84 2.29
CA ARG A 66 -0.91 -19.79 2.99
C ARG A 66 -0.57 -21.21 3.43
N VAL A 67 0.57 -21.70 2.97
CA VAL A 67 1.09 -23.04 3.28
C VAL A 67 2.44 -22.91 3.98
N SER A 68 2.80 -23.92 4.77
CA SER A 68 4.17 -24.06 5.25
C SER A 68 5.11 -24.42 4.08
N PRO A 69 6.42 -24.23 4.22
CA PRO A 69 7.37 -24.69 3.21
C PRO A 69 7.27 -26.19 2.90
N GLU A 70 6.98 -27.02 3.91
CA GLU A 70 6.84 -28.48 3.75
C GLU A 70 5.59 -28.83 2.93
N GLU A 71 4.46 -28.16 3.22
CA GLU A 71 3.20 -28.30 2.48
C GLU A 71 3.30 -27.74 1.05
N PHE A 72 4.10 -26.69 0.85
CA PHE A 72 4.29 -26.08 -0.46
C PHE A 72 4.82 -27.06 -1.50
N PHE A 73 5.75 -27.94 -1.11
CA PHE A 73 6.26 -28.95 -2.03
C PHE A 73 5.18 -29.93 -2.47
N GLN A 74 4.26 -30.32 -1.58
CA GLN A 74 3.17 -31.24 -1.91
C GLN A 74 2.19 -30.59 -2.90
N VAL A 75 1.83 -29.32 -2.68
CA VAL A 75 0.91 -28.56 -3.55
C VAL A 75 1.51 -28.30 -4.93
N THR A 76 2.84 -28.17 -5.02
CA THR A 76 3.53 -27.87 -6.30
C THR A 76 4.03 -29.10 -7.05
N SER A 77 4.21 -30.25 -6.38
CA SER A 77 4.69 -31.48 -6.99
C SER A 77 3.62 -32.31 -7.70
N GLY A 78 2.35 -31.90 -7.66
CA GLY A 78 1.28 -32.51 -8.46
C GLY A 78 1.04 -33.99 -8.15
N SER A 79 0.86 -34.33 -6.87
CA SER A 79 0.19 -35.58 -6.48
C SER A 79 -1.21 -35.22 -6.02
N ASP A 80 -2.18 -35.52 -6.89
CA ASP A 80 -3.61 -35.16 -6.90
C ASP A 80 -3.98 -33.85 -7.62
#